data_AF-A0A9R1N322-F1
#
_entry.id   AF-A0A9R1N322-F1
#
_cell.length_a   1.000
_cell.length_b   1.000
_cell.length_c   1.000
_cell.angle_alpha   90.00
_cell.angle_beta   90.00
_cell.angle_gamma   90.00
#
_symmetry.space_group_name_H-M   'P 1'
#
loop_
_entity.id
_entity.type
_entity.pdbx_description
1 polymer ?
#
loop_
_entity_poly.entity_id
_entity_poly.type
_entity_poly.pdbx_seq_one_letter_code
_entity_poly.pdbx_strand_id
1 'polypeptide(L)'
;MRSARDLRLAVSALLLLLLLSAGVLAARAQHEIDDESEFSYIRGSENGPENWGKIKEEWATCGTGRMQSPIDLSDRHAAQAPNLRYLNHSYLPVDASIINRGHDIMVKFNGDAGSLWINGTAYHLKQVHWHSPSEHRVNGRRYSLELHMVHLSADNKTAVIGILYKIGRRDHFLHELEPYLKRIADTKEKEEMVGMVDPWEARGDGEAYYRYMGSLTTPACDEGVIWTVIKRVATVSTHQLKLLTDAVHDGFEMNARPLQKVNGRDINFFCPDDHHERYYAAADQ
;
A
#
# COMPACT_ATOMS: atom_id res chain seq x y z
N MET A 1 48.32 10.65 -46.77
CA MET A 1 47.75 11.73 -45.94
C MET A 1 46.27 11.47 -45.73
N ARG A 2 45.89 10.72 -44.69
CA ARG A 2 44.48 10.61 -44.28
C ARG A 2 44.11 11.91 -43.56
N SER A 3 43.03 12.54 -43.99
CA SER A 3 42.68 13.92 -43.66
C SER A 3 42.26 14.02 -42.19
N ALA A 4 42.71 15.07 -41.48
CA ALA A 4 42.34 15.36 -40.10
C ALA A 4 40.81 15.50 -39.87
N ARG A 5 40.01 15.58 -40.95
CA ARG A 5 38.54 15.54 -40.89
C ARG A 5 38.01 14.15 -40.53
N ASP A 6 38.65 13.09 -40.97
CA ASP A 6 38.17 11.72 -40.73
C ASP A 6 38.36 11.31 -39.26
N LEU A 7 39.42 11.82 -38.63
CA LEU A 7 39.69 11.60 -37.20
C LEU A 7 38.72 12.39 -36.31
N ARG A 8 38.28 13.60 -36.73
CA ARG A 8 37.30 14.41 -35.98
C ARG A 8 35.88 13.87 -36.05
N LEU A 9 35.51 13.23 -37.16
CA LEU A 9 34.22 12.54 -37.32
C LEU A 9 34.17 11.25 -36.50
N ALA A 10 35.26 10.48 -36.47
CA ALA A 10 35.36 9.26 -35.67
C ALA A 10 35.30 9.53 -34.15
N VAL A 11 35.96 10.59 -33.67
CA VAL A 11 35.94 10.96 -32.23
C VAL A 11 34.56 11.50 -31.80
N SER A 12 33.88 12.25 -32.68
CA SER A 12 32.51 12.72 -32.42
C SER A 12 31.49 11.58 -32.41
N ALA A 13 31.65 10.57 -33.28
CA ALA A 13 30.79 9.39 -33.30
C ALA A 13 30.97 8.52 -32.04
N LEU A 14 32.20 8.37 -31.52
CA LEU A 14 32.45 7.66 -30.26
C LEU A 14 31.85 8.39 -29.04
N LEU A 15 31.88 9.73 -29.00
CA LEU A 15 31.26 10.51 -27.92
C LEU A 15 29.73 10.46 -27.95
N LEU A 16 29.10 10.39 -29.13
CA LEU A 16 27.65 10.17 -29.25
C LEU A 16 27.22 8.75 -28.89
N LEU A 17 28.06 7.74 -29.15
CA LEU A 17 27.81 6.36 -28.73
C LEU A 17 28.01 6.14 -27.22
N LEU A 18 28.95 6.87 -26.58
CA LEU A 18 29.13 6.87 -25.12
C LEU A 18 28.03 7.64 -24.36
N LEU A 19 27.32 8.56 -25.03
CA LEU A 19 26.17 9.25 -24.46
C LEU A 19 24.84 8.48 -24.61
N LEU A 20 24.82 7.43 -25.45
CA LEU A 20 23.65 6.54 -25.61
C LEU A 20 23.69 5.31 -24.70
N SER A 21 24.78 5.10 -23.96
CA SER A 21 24.86 4.11 -22.88
C SER A 21 24.58 4.70 -21.49
N ALA A 22 24.01 5.92 -21.42
CA ALA A 22 23.34 6.35 -20.21
C ALA A 22 22.11 5.44 -20.05
N GLY A 23 22.27 4.43 -19.20
CA GLY A 23 21.28 3.38 -18.98
C GLY A 23 19.89 3.98 -18.88
N VAL A 24 19.00 3.54 -19.77
CA VAL A 24 17.58 3.60 -19.50
C VAL A 24 17.40 2.71 -18.27
N LEU A 25 17.43 3.32 -17.08
CA LEU A 25 16.85 2.73 -15.90
C LEU A 25 15.38 2.54 -16.26
N ALA A 26 15.04 1.34 -16.73
CA ALA A 26 13.65 0.94 -16.83
C ALA A 26 13.09 1.15 -15.41
N ALA A 27 12.18 2.11 -15.27
CA ALA A 27 11.46 2.30 -14.01
C ALA A 27 10.79 0.96 -13.71
N ARG A 28 11.30 0.23 -12.70
CA ARG A 28 10.63 -0.98 -12.22
C ARG A 28 9.24 -0.55 -11.75
N ALA A 29 8.22 -1.26 -12.23
CA ALA A 29 6.87 -1.06 -11.73
C ALA A 29 6.86 -1.40 -10.25
N GLN A 30 6.33 -0.50 -9.43
CA GLN A 30 6.14 -0.74 -8.01
C GLN A 30 5.03 -1.78 -7.86
N HIS A 31 5.38 -2.99 -7.45
CA HIS A 31 4.44 -4.06 -7.18
C HIS A 31 4.83 -4.75 -5.87
N GLU A 32 3.84 -5.07 -5.06
CA GLU A 32 4.05 -5.90 -3.88
C GLU A 32 4.42 -7.32 -4.32
N ILE A 33 5.15 -8.03 -3.49
CA ILE A 33 5.57 -9.39 -3.83
C ILE A 33 4.45 -10.36 -3.53
N ASP A 34 4.21 -11.29 -4.46
CA ASP A 34 3.16 -12.30 -4.34
C ASP A 34 3.65 -13.60 -3.67
N ASP A 35 4.96 -13.84 -3.61
CA ASP A 35 5.60 -15.04 -3.03
C ASP A 35 6.23 -14.75 -1.66
N GLU A 36 5.69 -15.37 -0.61
CA GLU A 36 6.13 -15.19 0.77
C GLU A 36 7.33 -16.06 1.19
N SER A 37 7.79 -16.99 0.34
CA SER A 37 8.77 -18.01 0.74
C SER A 37 10.13 -17.45 1.18
N GLU A 38 10.44 -16.22 0.79
CA GLU A 38 11.73 -15.58 1.01
C GLU A 38 11.77 -14.63 2.24
N PHE A 39 10.64 -14.27 2.84
CA PHE A 39 10.61 -13.32 3.97
C PHE A 39 9.64 -13.71 5.09
N SER A 40 9.79 -13.10 6.26
CA SER A 40 8.93 -13.32 7.42
C SER A 40 8.61 -12.01 8.13
N TYR A 41 7.53 -11.99 8.91
CA TYR A 41 7.21 -10.92 9.86
C TYR A 41 7.73 -11.18 11.28
N ILE A 42 8.35 -12.33 11.53
CA ILE A 42 8.90 -12.68 12.84
C ILE A 42 10.11 -11.79 13.14
N ARG A 43 9.97 -10.94 14.16
CA ARG A 43 11.06 -10.08 14.62
C ARG A 43 12.18 -10.91 15.21
N GLY A 44 13.41 -10.61 14.82
CA GLY A 44 14.64 -11.28 15.22
C GLY A 44 15.04 -12.45 14.32
N SER A 45 14.19 -12.89 13.38
CA SER A 45 14.54 -13.98 12.47
C SER A 45 15.51 -13.50 11.38
N GLU A 46 16.22 -14.45 10.77
CA GLU A 46 17.17 -14.17 9.68
C GLU A 46 16.49 -13.47 8.49
N ASN A 47 15.26 -13.86 8.17
CA ASN A 47 14.44 -13.29 7.10
C ASN A 47 13.34 -12.31 7.62
N GLY A 48 13.50 -11.81 8.85
CA GLY A 48 12.54 -10.91 9.50
C GLY A 48 12.62 -9.46 9.01
N PRO A 49 11.69 -8.58 9.42
CA PRO A 49 11.55 -7.22 8.85
C PRO A 49 12.79 -6.33 8.96
N GLU A 50 13.59 -6.47 10.01
CA GLU A 50 14.86 -5.74 10.17
C GLU A 50 15.98 -6.21 9.22
N ASN A 51 15.80 -7.37 8.58
CA ASN A 51 16.77 -8.00 7.70
C ASN A 51 16.31 -8.08 6.24
N TRP A 52 15.06 -7.71 5.90
CA TRP A 52 14.56 -7.78 4.51
C TRP A 52 15.51 -7.18 3.47
N GLY A 53 16.09 -6.02 3.75
CA GLY A 53 17.04 -5.37 2.83
C GLY A 53 18.40 -6.05 2.69
N LYS A 54 18.68 -7.12 3.44
CA LYS A 54 19.90 -7.93 3.36
C LYS A 54 19.67 -9.27 2.66
N ILE A 55 18.40 -9.65 2.42
CA ILE A 55 18.06 -10.96 1.83
C ILE A 55 18.49 -11.00 0.36
N LYS A 56 18.19 -9.93 -0.39
CA LYS A 56 18.65 -9.75 -1.78
C LYS A 56 18.85 -8.29 -2.17
N GLU A 57 19.63 -8.07 -3.21
CA GLU A 57 20.01 -6.74 -3.69
C GLU A 57 18.78 -5.91 -4.08
N GLU A 58 17.79 -6.53 -4.70
CA GLU A 58 16.55 -5.87 -5.11
C GLU A 58 15.74 -5.34 -3.92
N TRP A 59 15.96 -5.85 -2.71
CA TRP A 59 15.24 -5.46 -1.50
C TRP A 59 16.00 -4.43 -0.65
N ALA A 60 17.19 -3.98 -1.09
CA ALA A 60 18.06 -3.10 -0.32
C ALA A 60 17.33 -1.86 0.25
N THR A 61 16.37 -1.32 -0.51
CA THR A 61 15.52 -0.19 -0.10
C THR A 61 14.78 -0.42 1.21
N CYS A 62 14.41 -1.66 1.55
CA CYS A 62 13.82 -2.01 2.83
C CYS A 62 14.70 -1.64 4.03
N GLY A 63 16.03 -1.64 3.87
CA GLY A 63 17.00 -1.32 4.92
C GLY A 63 17.62 0.08 4.79
N THR A 64 17.77 0.60 3.57
CA THR A 64 18.46 1.88 3.31
C THR A 64 17.52 3.06 3.05
N GLY A 65 16.24 2.78 2.76
CA GLY A 65 15.23 3.79 2.47
C GLY A 65 15.01 4.76 3.63
N ARG A 66 14.70 6.01 3.30
CA ARG A 66 14.43 7.09 4.27
C ARG A 66 12.98 7.56 4.26
N MET A 67 12.18 7.16 3.29
CA MET A 67 10.74 7.41 3.18
C MET A 67 9.95 6.09 3.32
N GLN A 68 10.40 5.19 4.19
CA GLN A 68 9.77 3.88 4.39
C GLN A 68 8.42 3.96 5.12
N SER A 69 7.50 3.06 4.83
CA SER A 69 6.21 2.87 5.50
C SER A 69 6.17 1.53 6.25
N PRO A 70 5.32 1.35 7.28
CA PRO A 70 4.34 2.31 7.82
C PRO A 70 4.96 3.30 8.82
N ILE A 71 4.20 4.34 9.18
CA ILE A 71 4.57 5.33 10.22
C ILE A 71 3.47 5.52 11.26
N ASP A 72 3.84 6.16 12.39
CA ASP A 72 2.86 6.69 13.33
C ASP A 72 2.39 8.07 12.87
N LEU A 73 1.09 8.21 12.65
CA LEU A 73 0.44 9.42 12.19
C LEU A 73 -0.01 10.22 13.41
N SER A 74 0.56 11.40 13.62
CA SER A 74 0.22 12.23 14.77
C SER A 74 -0.58 13.45 14.34
N ASP A 75 -1.75 13.64 14.94
CA ASP A 75 -2.57 14.85 14.76
C ASP A 75 -1.80 16.14 15.09
N ARG A 76 -0.85 16.06 16.03
CA ARG A 76 -0.06 17.23 16.48
C ARG A 76 1.03 17.64 15.51
N HIS A 77 1.55 16.69 14.74
CA HIS A 77 2.66 16.91 13.82
C HIS A 77 2.19 16.98 12.37
N ALA A 78 0.98 16.55 12.08
CA ALA A 78 0.40 16.68 10.77
C ALA A 78 0.03 18.14 10.52
N ALA A 79 0.60 18.71 9.46
CA ALA A 79 0.24 20.06 9.05
C ALA A 79 -1.16 20.03 8.43
N GLN A 80 -2.04 20.93 8.86
CA GLN A 80 -3.24 21.22 8.10
C GLN A 80 -2.82 21.72 6.72
N ALA A 81 -3.26 21.04 5.68
CA ALA A 81 -2.87 21.33 4.31
C ALA A 81 -4.09 21.87 3.56
N PRO A 82 -4.23 23.20 3.42
CA PRO A 82 -5.42 23.82 2.83
C PRO A 82 -5.59 23.51 1.33
N ASN A 83 -4.57 22.96 0.68
CA ASN A 83 -4.60 22.50 -0.70
C ASN A 83 -5.19 21.08 -0.84
N LEU A 84 -5.31 20.31 0.25
CA LEU A 84 -6.00 19.03 0.22
C LEU A 84 -7.51 19.25 0.08
N ARG A 85 -8.17 18.31 -0.59
CA ARG A 85 -9.60 18.33 -0.88
C ARG A 85 -10.18 16.95 -0.55
N TYR A 86 -11.50 16.84 -0.60
CA TYR A 86 -12.17 15.55 -0.59
C TYR A 86 -11.52 14.58 -1.59
N LEU A 87 -11.45 13.30 -1.20
CA LEU A 87 -10.96 12.26 -2.10
C LEU A 87 -11.86 12.17 -3.32
N ASN A 88 -11.24 12.26 -4.51
CA ASN A 88 -11.93 12.16 -5.78
C ASN A 88 -11.73 10.75 -6.33
N HIS A 89 -12.50 9.80 -5.83
CA HIS A 89 -12.53 8.43 -6.32
C HIS A 89 -13.83 8.15 -7.08
N SER A 90 -13.70 7.44 -8.19
CA SER A 90 -14.80 6.97 -9.03
C SER A 90 -14.61 5.47 -9.25
N TYR A 91 -15.11 4.66 -8.32
CA TYR A 91 -15.03 3.21 -8.38
C TYR A 91 -16.27 2.63 -9.09
N LEU A 92 -16.08 1.48 -9.74
CA LEU A 92 -17.11 0.78 -10.49
C LEU A 92 -17.08 -0.71 -10.12
N PRO A 93 -18.25 -1.37 -10.01
CA PRO A 93 -18.31 -2.81 -9.86
C PRO A 93 -17.62 -3.53 -11.03
N VAL A 94 -16.79 -4.53 -10.71
CA VAL A 94 -16.02 -5.28 -11.70
C VAL A 94 -15.78 -6.70 -11.21
N ASP A 95 -15.53 -7.62 -12.14
CA ASP A 95 -15.13 -8.98 -11.78
C ASP A 95 -13.83 -8.96 -10.97
N ALA A 96 -13.79 -9.76 -9.91
CA ALA A 96 -12.66 -9.88 -9.01
C ALA A 96 -12.38 -11.34 -8.65
N SER A 97 -11.14 -11.57 -8.23
CA SER A 97 -10.68 -12.82 -7.62
C SER A 97 -10.21 -12.54 -6.20
N ILE A 98 -10.34 -13.51 -5.31
CA ILE A 98 -9.69 -13.51 -4.01
C ILE A 98 -8.51 -14.49 -4.05
N ILE A 99 -7.38 -14.09 -3.48
CA ILE A 99 -6.10 -14.80 -3.57
C ILE A 99 -5.50 -14.87 -2.17
N ASN A 100 -5.12 -16.07 -1.76
CA ASN A 100 -4.27 -16.27 -0.60
C ASN A 100 -2.80 -16.20 -1.06
N ARG A 101 -2.11 -15.09 -0.78
CA ARG A 101 -0.69 -14.89 -1.14
C ARG A 101 0.26 -15.46 -0.09
N GLY A 102 -0.24 -16.33 0.79
CA GLY A 102 0.47 -16.88 1.93
C GLY A 102 0.70 -15.88 3.07
N HIS A 103 1.20 -14.68 2.78
CA HIS A 103 1.47 -13.64 3.77
C HIS A 103 0.30 -12.70 4.03
N ASP A 104 -0.68 -12.63 3.13
CA ASP A 104 -1.94 -11.93 3.31
C ASP A 104 -3.04 -12.47 2.39
N ILE A 105 -4.24 -11.89 2.52
CA ILE A 105 -5.34 -12.12 1.59
C ILE A 105 -5.51 -10.89 0.71
N MET A 106 -5.54 -11.12 -0.59
CA MET A 106 -5.76 -10.09 -1.61
C MET A 106 -7.09 -10.30 -2.32
N VAL A 107 -7.81 -9.23 -2.61
CA VAL A 107 -8.81 -9.19 -3.69
C VAL A 107 -8.22 -8.44 -4.88
N LYS A 108 -8.09 -9.14 -6.00
CA LYS A 108 -7.59 -8.63 -7.27
C LYS A 108 -8.76 -8.28 -8.18
N PHE A 109 -8.79 -7.06 -8.72
CA PHE A 109 -9.82 -6.66 -9.68
C PHE A 109 -9.38 -6.99 -11.11
N ASN A 110 -10.17 -7.79 -11.83
CA ASN A 110 -9.86 -8.35 -13.14
C ASN A 110 -10.30 -7.44 -14.31
N GLY A 111 -10.44 -6.14 -14.06
CA GLY A 111 -10.86 -5.15 -15.05
C GLY A 111 -10.64 -3.73 -14.55
N ASP A 112 -11.37 -2.77 -15.13
CA ASP A 112 -11.34 -1.39 -14.65
C ASP A 112 -12.27 -1.21 -13.46
N ALA A 113 -11.71 -1.31 -12.25
CA ALA A 113 -12.39 -1.01 -10.99
C ALA A 113 -12.63 0.50 -10.77
N GLY A 114 -12.24 1.35 -11.73
CA GLY A 114 -12.23 2.79 -11.59
C GLY A 114 -10.94 3.31 -10.95
N SER A 115 -10.97 4.56 -10.47
CA SER A 115 -9.74 5.28 -10.12
C SER A 115 -9.89 6.28 -8.98
N LEU A 116 -8.76 6.61 -8.37
CA LEU A 116 -8.53 7.73 -7.46
C LEU A 116 -7.78 8.84 -8.23
N TRP A 117 -8.25 10.08 -8.15
CA TRP A 117 -7.60 11.23 -8.77
C TRP A 117 -6.83 12.05 -7.74
N ILE A 118 -5.53 12.21 -7.96
CA ILE A 118 -4.63 13.02 -7.12
C ILE A 118 -3.92 14.04 -8.02
N ASN A 119 -4.15 15.33 -7.78
CA ASN A 119 -3.50 16.44 -8.49
C ASN A 119 -3.56 16.32 -10.03
N GLY A 120 -4.69 15.85 -10.58
CA GLY A 120 -4.89 15.68 -12.02
C GLY A 120 -4.34 14.38 -12.60
N THR A 121 -3.74 13.51 -11.79
CA THR A 121 -3.32 12.16 -12.20
C THR A 121 -4.33 11.13 -11.71
N ALA A 122 -4.79 10.27 -12.62
CA ALA A 122 -5.62 9.12 -12.31
C ALA A 122 -4.75 7.93 -11.87
N TYR A 123 -5.13 7.31 -10.75
CA TYR A 123 -4.55 6.08 -10.23
C TYR A 123 -5.65 5.02 -10.21
N HIS A 124 -5.55 4.02 -11.07
CA HIS A 124 -6.55 2.96 -11.20
C HIS A 124 -6.40 1.93 -10.09
N LEU A 125 -7.50 1.57 -9.44
CA LEU A 125 -7.51 0.55 -8.39
C LEU A 125 -7.17 -0.82 -9.01
N LYS A 126 -6.25 -1.54 -8.37
CA LYS A 126 -5.77 -2.85 -8.84
C LYS A 126 -6.13 -3.97 -7.89
N GLN A 127 -5.98 -3.70 -6.59
CA GLN A 127 -6.23 -4.69 -5.56
C GLN A 127 -6.57 -4.04 -4.23
N VAL A 128 -7.13 -4.84 -3.34
CA VAL A 128 -7.13 -4.55 -1.90
C VAL A 128 -6.56 -5.74 -1.13
N HIS A 129 -5.92 -5.51 0.01
CA HIS A 129 -5.44 -6.57 0.91
C HIS A 129 -5.43 -6.11 2.37
N TRP A 130 -5.27 -7.06 3.30
CA TRP A 130 -5.41 -6.80 4.73
C TRP A 130 -4.17 -7.15 5.55
N HIS A 131 -3.88 -6.29 6.52
CA HIS A 131 -2.87 -6.50 7.56
C HIS A 131 -3.50 -6.59 8.95
N SER A 132 -3.09 -7.57 9.74
CA SER A 132 -3.43 -7.76 11.14
C SER A 132 -2.15 -7.87 11.97
N PRO A 133 -1.96 -7.07 13.04
CA PRO A 133 -2.71 -5.86 13.38
C PRO A 133 -2.51 -4.75 12.33
N SER A 134 -3.04 -3.54 12.55
CA SER A 134 -2.73 -2.41 11.66
C SER A 134 -1.23 -2.14 11.59
N GLU A 135 -0.76 -1.78 10.40
CA GLU A 135 0.62 -1.38 10.16
C GLU A 135 0.85 0.04 10.67
N HIS A 136 0.02 0.98 10.22
CA HIS A 136 0.01 2.34 10.70
C HIS A 136 -0.46 2.42 12.15
N ARG A 137 -0.04 3.51 12.80
CA ARG A 137 -0.61 3.95 14.06
C ARG A 137 -1.16 5.35 13.89
N VAL A 138 -2.12 5.70 14.75
CA VAL A 138 -2.61 7.08 14.89
C VAL A 138 -2.43 7.48 16.34
N ASN A 139 -1.68 8.57 16.59
CA ASN A 139 -1.34 9.05 17.92
C ASN A 139 -0.78 7.94 18.84
N GLY A 140 0.07 7.08 18.30
CA GLY A 140 0.67 5.95 19.01
C GLY A 140 -0.24 4.73 19.18
N ARG A 141 -1.53 4.82 18.81
CA ARG A 141 -2.49 3.72 18.89
C ARG A 141 -2.39 2.81 17.66
N ARG A 142 -2.24 1.51 17.91
CA ARG A 142 -2.36 0.46 16.88
C ARG A 142 -3.79 -0.10 16.89
N TYR A 143 -4.29 -0.43 15.70
CA TYR A 143 -5.64 -0.94 15.47
C TYR A 143 -5.60 -2.44 15.16
N SER A 144 -6.77 -3.07 15.15
CA SER A 144 -6.90 -4.53 15.04
C SER A 144 -6.66 -5.05 13.63
N LEU A 145 -6.95 -4.23 12.61
CA LEU A 145 -6.80 -4.58 11.21
C LEU A 145 -6.58 -3.30 10.40
N GLU A 146 -5.93 -3.41 9.26
CA GLU A 146 -5.79 -2.36 8.26
C GLU A 146 -6.02 -2.92 6.86
N LEU A 147 -6.87 -2.26 6.07
CA LEU A 147 -7.06 -2.55 4.65
C LEU A 147 -6.24 -1.58 3.82
N HIS A 148 -5.51 -2.08 2.84
CA HIS A 148 -4.83 -1.28 1.82
C HIS A 148 -5.55 -1.41 0.50
N MET A 149 -5.89 -0.29 -0.13
CA MET A 149 -6.38 -0.23 -1.51
C MET A 149 -5.28 0.32 -2.41
N VAL A 150 -4.72 -0.53 -3.27
CA VAL A 150 -3.53 -0.21 -4.06
C VAL A 150 -3.91 0.20 -5.48
N HIS A 151 -3.42 1.37 -5.88
CA HIS A 151 -3.72 1.99 -7.16
C HIS A 151 -2.45 2.27 -7.95
N LEU A 152 -2.53 2.18 -9.27
CA LEU A 152 -1.44 2.49 -10.19
C LEU A 152 -1.86 3.54 -11.21
N SER A 153 -1.02 4.55 -11.42
CA SER A 153 -1.15 5.48 -12.54
C SER A 153 -0.71 4.84 -13.87
N ALA A 154 -0.98 5.49 -15.01
CA ALA A 154 -0.45 5.08 -16.30
C ALA A 154 1.10 5.00 -16.35
N ASP A 155 1.79 5.80 -15.53
CA ASP A 155 3.26 5.81 -15.40
C ASP A 155 3.77 4.84 -14.32
N ASN A 156 2.96 3.88 -13.86
CA ASN A 156 3.28 2.91 -12.80
C ASN A 156 3.69 3.53 -11.44
N LYS A 157 3.29 4.77 -11.16
CA LYS A 157 3.36 5.35 -9.81
C LYS A 157 2.25 4.77 -8.94
N THR A 158 2.57 4.49 -7.69
CA THR A 158 1.61 3.90 -6.74
C THR A 158 0.98 4.92 -5.81
N ALA A 159 -0.33 4.76 -5.57
CA ALA A 159 -1.05 5.41 -4.49
C ALA A 159 -1.82 4.37 -3.69
N VAL A 160 -1.78 4.49 -2.35
CA VAL A 160 -2.46 3.55 -1.46
C VAL A 160 -3.42 4.30 -0.54
N ILE A 161 -4.66 3.80 -0.43
CA ILE A 161 -5.59 4.20 0.62
C ILE A 161 -5.54 3.17 1.75
N GLY A 162 -5.27 3.61 2.98
CA GLY A 162 -5.30 2.78 4.19
C GLY A 162 -6.57 3.03 5.01
N ILE A 163 -7.28 1.96 5.38
CA ILE A 163 -8.46 1.99 6.26
C ILE A 163 -8.15 1.24 7.54
N LEU A 164 -8.27 1.91 8.69
CA LEU A 164 -8.00 1.33 10.01
C LEU A 164 -9.28 0.75 10.62
N TYR A 165 -9.18 -0.40 11.28
CA TYR A 165 -10.33 -1.07 11.89
C TYR A 165 -10.12 -1.38 13.37
N LYS A 166 -11.15 -1.14 14.18
CA LYS A 166 -11.27 -1.68 15.54
C LYS A 166 -12.25 -2.85 15.59
N ILE A 167 -12.11 -3.72 16.57
CA ILE A 167 -13.14 -4.74 16.83
C ILE A 167 -14.48 -4.07 17.10
N GLY A 168 -15.51 -4.52 16.40
CA GLY A 168 -16.86 -3.98 16.52
C GLY A 168 -17.87 -4.73 15.67
N ARG A 169 -18.71 -3.98 14.97
CA ARG A 169 -19.72 -4.55 14.06
C ARG A 169 -19.04 -5.25 12.88
N ARG A 170 -19.79 -6.17 12.26
CA ARG A 170 -19.39 -6.87 11.04
C ARG A 170 -19.19 -5.85 9.92
N ASP A 171 -18.03 -5.91 9.26
CA ASP A 171 -17.72 -5.12 8.06
C ASP A 171 -18.56 -5.63 6.88
N HIS A 172 -19.11 -4.73 6.08
CA HIS A 172 -20.02 -5.10 4.98
C HIS A 172 -19.26 -5.75 3.83
N PHE A 173 -18.16 -5.13 3.39
CA PHE A 173 -17.34 -5.61 2.29
C PHE A 173 -16.73 -6.99 2.58
N LEU A 174 -16.11 -7.19 3.74
CA LEU A 174 -15.58 -8.49 4.14
C LEU A 174 -16.66 -9.56 4.25
N HIS A 175 -17.90 -9.19 4.60
CA HIS A 175 -18.99 -10.17 4.68
C HIS A 175 -19.35 -10.79 3.34
N GLU A 176 -19.35 -9.99 2.27
CA GLU A 176 -19.56 -10.49 0.91
C GLU A 176 -18.46 -11.49 0.51
N LEU A 177 -17.25 -11.30 1.05
CA LEU A 177 -16.08 -12.14 0.79
C LEU A 177 -15.98 -13.38 1.71
N GLU A 178 -16.70 -13.44 2.84
CA GLU A 178 -16.63 -14.53 3.83
C GLU A 178 -16.76 -15.94 3.23
N PRO A 179 -17.69 -16.23 2.28
CA PRO A 179 -17.81 -17.56 1.69
C PRO A 179 -16.57 -17.97 0.89
N TYR A 180 -15.91 -17.01 0.23
CA TYR A 180 -14.74 -17.24 -0.61
C TYR A 180 -13.47 -17.36 0.26
N LEU A 181 -13.35 -16.51 1.28
CA LEU A 181 -12.31 -16.59 2.31
C LEU A 181 -12.22 -18.00 2.92
N LYS A 182 -13.37 -18.56 3.31
CA LYS A 182 -13.45 -19.92 3.87
C LYS A 182 -12.98 -21.02 2.90
N ARG A 183 -13.06 -20.80 1.60
CA ARG A 183 -12.65 -21.76 0.57
C ARG A 183 -11.19 -21.64 0.17
N ILE A 184 -10.52 -20.55 0.54
CA ILE A 184 -9.08 -20.34 0.30
C ILE A 184 -8.21 -20.50 1.56
N ALA A 185 -8.82 -20.52 2.75
CA ALA A 185 -8.10 -20.53 4.03
C ALA A 185 -7.15 -21.72 4.20
N ASP A 186 -7.51 -22.91 3.70
CA ASP A 186 -6.69 -24.13 3.85
C ASP A 186 -5.87 -24.47 2.59
N THR A 187 -5.78 -23.54 1.62
CA THR A 187 -5.14 -23.80 0.33
C THR A 187 -4.11 -22.75 -0.01
N LYS A 188 -2.86 -23.20 -0.16
CA LYS A 188 -1.75 -22.34 -0.60
C LYS A 188 -1.99 -21.83 -2.02
N GLU A 189 -1.73 -20.55 -2.26
CA GLU A 189 -1.68 -19.91 -3.59
C GLU A 189 -2.96 -20.10 -4.43
N LYS A 190 -4.11 -20.30 -3.77
CA LYS A 190 -5.38 -20.49 -4.46
C LYS A 190 -5.99 -19.14 -4.81
N GLU A 191 -6.09 -18.89 -6.11
CA GLU A 191 -6.98 -17.88 -6.66
C GLU A 191 -8.39 -18.45 -6.81
N GLU A 192 -9.39 -17.71 -6.33
CA GLU A 192 -10.79 -18.06 -6.46
C GLU A 192 -11.60 -16.88 -7.02
N MET A 193 -12.36 -17.13 -8.09
CA MET A 193 -13.24 -16.12 -8.67
C MET A 193 -14.36 -15.76 -7.69
N VAL A 194 -14.45 -14.48 -7.34
CA VAL A 194 -15.54 -13.93 -6.53
C VAL A 194 -16.74 -13.60 -7.43
N GLY A 195 -16.46 -13.10 -8.63
CA GLY A 195 -17.44 -12.50 -9.53
C GLY A 195 -17.45 -10.98 -9.37
N MET A 196 -18.58 -10.35 -9.64
CA MET A 196 -18.72 -8.90 -9.56
C MET A 196 -18.61 -8.39 -8.11
N VAL A 197 -17.64 -7.53 -7.86
CA VAL A 197 -17.39 -6.88 -6.56
C VAL A 197 -17.44 -5.37 -6.75
N ASP A 198 -18.12 -4.66 -5.86
CA ASP A 198 -18.11 -3.19 -5.82
C ASP A 198 -16.99 -2.67 -4.90
N PRO A 199 -15.90 -2.07 -5.44
CA PRO A 199 -14.82 -1.55 -4.62
C PRO A 199 -15.24 -0.33 -3.79
N TRP A 200 -16.37 0.30 -4.12
CA TRP A 200 -16.91 1.40 -3.35
C TRP A 200 -17.11 0.98 -1.89
N GLU A 201 -17.62 -0.22 -1.63
CA GLU A 201 -17.88 -0.74 -0.28
C GLU A 201 -16.61 -0.85 0.60
N ALA A 202 -15.43 -0.96 0.00
CA ALA A 202 -14.15 -1.12 0.69
C ALA A 202 -13.52 0.22 1.16
N ARG A 203 -13.93 1.36 0.60
CA ARG A 203 -13.26 2.66 0.78
C ARG A 203 -13.41 3.29 2.18
N GLY A 204 -14.25 2.70 3.03
CA GLY A 204 -14.70 3.30 4.28
C GLY A 204 -15.63 4.51 4.06
N ASP A 205 -16.02 5.14 5.16
CA ASP A 205 -17.02 6.21 5.20
C ASP A 205 -16.49 7.48 5.90
N GLY A 206 -15.16 7.65 5.88
CA GLY A 206 -14.47 8.80 6.43
C GLY A 206 -14.00 9.78 5.36
N GLU A 207 -14.18 11.08 5.62
CA GLU A 207 -13.75 12.15 4.71
C GLU A 207 -12.40 12.75 5.12
N ALA A 208 -12.06 12.72 6.42
CA ALA A 208 -10.79 13.19 6.94
C ALA A 208 -9.68 12.14 6.75
N TYR A 209 -8.48 12.58 6.34
CA TYR A 209 -7.37 11.67 6.05
C TYR A 209 -6.00 12.32 6.25
N TYR A 210 -5.00 11.47 6.49
CA TYR A 210 -3.60 11.85 6.44
C TYR A 210 -3.03 11.56 5.04
N ARG A 211 -2.11 12.40 4.58
CA ARG A 211 -1.42 12.26 3.29
C ARG A 211 0.08 12.43 3.46
N TYR A 212 0.86 11.45 2.99
CA TYR A 212 2.32 11.52 3.05
C TYR A 212 2.98 10.71 1.92
N MET A 213 4.26 10.96 1.65
CA MET A 213 5.08 10.16 0.75
C MET A 213 5.78 9.03 1.52
N GLY A 214 5.57 7.80 1.07
CA GLY A 214 6.03 6.59 1.74
C GLY A 214 6.61 5.54 0.80
N SER A 215 6.53 4.30 1.24
CA SER A 215 6.95 3.11 0.48
C SER A 215 5.86 2.04 0.47
N LEU A 216 6.08 0.98 -0.28
CA LEU A 216 5.42 -0.31 -0.02
C LEU A 216 5.83 -0.83 1.38
N THR A 217 4.95 -1.58 2.02
CA THR A 217 5.16 -2.14 3.36
C THR A 217 5.59 -3.60 3.35
N THR A 218 5.65 -4.20 2.16
CA THR A 218 6.31 -5.48 1.89
C THR A 218 7.55 -5.26 1.04
N PRO A 219 8.52 -6.19 1.02
CA PRO A 219 9.62 -6.14 0.07
C PRO A 219 9.09 -6.03 -1.37
N ALA A 220 9.72 -5.29 -2.28
CA ALA A 220 11.02 -4.61 -2.19
C ALA A 220 11.05 -3.28 -1.41
N CYS A 221 9.93 -2.89 -0.79
CA CYS A 221 9.78 -1.64 -0.04
C CYS A 221 10.07 -0.38 -0.86
N ASP A 222 9.67 -0.39 -2.13
CA ASP A 222 9.90 0.72 -3.05
C ASP A 222 9.29 2.02 -2.53
N GLU A 223 10.09 3.10 -2.53
CA GLU A 223 9.67 4.45 -2.11
C GLU A 223 8.97 5.22 -3.24
N GLY A 224 8.29 6.31 -2.90
CA GLY A 224 7.55 7.13 -3.85
C GLY A 224 6.06 6.80 -3.91
N VAL A 225 5.57 6.05 -2.92
CA VAL A 225 4.15 5.70 -2.78
C VAL A 225 3.40 6.87 -2.13
N ILE A 226 2.30 7.31 -2.75
CA ILE A 226 1.40 8.30 -2.15
C ILE A 226 0.46 7.60 -1.18
N TRP A 227 0.65 7.79 0.12
CA TRP A 227 -0.22 7.22 1.14
C TRP A 227 -1.35 8.15 1.52
N THR A 228 -2.57 7.61 1.60
CA THR A 228 -3.77 8.27 2.11
C THR A 228 -4.39 7.41 3.21
N VAL A 229 -4.24 7.79 4.48
CA VAL A 229 -4.80 6.98 5.58
C VAL A 229 -6.05 7.66 6.11
N ILE A 230 -7.21 7.00 5.98
CA ILE A 230 -8.50 7.53 6.42
C ILE A 230 -8.51 7.60 7.95
N LYS A 231 -8.81 8.78 8.52
CA LYS A 231 -8.80 9.01 9.97
C LYS A 231 -9.95 8.27 10.66
N ARG A 232 -11.10 8.16 9.99
CA ARG A 232 -12.25 7.45 10.55
C ARG A 232 -11.95 5.96 10.64
N VAL A 233 -11.98 5.43 11.86
CA VAL A 233 -11.75 4.02 12.15
C VAL A 233 -13.02 3.22 11.86
N ALA A 234 -12.94 2.29 10.91
CA ALA A 234 -13.98 1.33 10.58
C ALA A 234 -14.09 0.23 11.66
N THR A 235 -15.07 -0.66 11.52
CA THR A 235 -15.24 -1.79 12.45
C THR A 235 -15.20 -3.11 11.74
N VAL A 236 -14.51 -4.08 12.33
CA VAL A 236 -14.49 -5.48 11.88
C VAL A 236 -14.96 -6.37 13.03
N SER A 237 -15.71 -7.43 12.74
CA SER A 237 -16.08 -8.39 13.78
C SER A 237 -14.89 -9.30 14.14
N THR A 238 -14.87 -9.82 15.38
CA THR A 238 -13.86 -10.82 15.77
C THR A 238 -13.87 -12.06 14.87
N HIS A 239 -15.05 -12.45 14.35
CA HIS A 239 -15.17 -13.55 13.41
C HIS A 239 -14.44 -13.27 12.09
N GLN A 240 -14.66 -12.09 11.50
CA GLN A 240 -14.02 -11.70 10.25
C GLN A 240 -12.51 -11.53 10.39
N LEU A 241 -12.06 -10.94 11.50
CA LEU A 241 -10.62 -10.86 11.78
C LEU A 241 -10.00 -12.26 11.82
N LYS A 242 -10.65 -13.21 12.51
CA LYS A 242 -10.20 -14.59 12.60
C LYS A 242 -10.19 -15.29 11.24
N LEU A 243 -11.16 -15.03 10.36
CA LEU A 243 -11.15 -15.59 9.01
C LEU A 243 -9.94 -15.12 8.19
N LEU A 244 -9.49 -13.88 8.37
CA LEU A 244 -8.29 -13.37 7.69
C LEU A 244 -7.01 -13.96 8.31
N THR A 245 -6.91 -13.96 9.64
CA THR A 245 -5.69 -14.44 10.33
C THR A 245 -5.52 -15.95 10.26
N ASP A 246 -6.60 -16.72 10.18
CA ASP A 246 -6.54 -18.18 10.06
C ASP A 246 -6.27 -18.63 8.61
N ALA A 247 -6.47 -17.74 7.62
CA ALA A 247 -6.29 -18.08 6.21
C ALA A 247 -4.84 -17.94 5.73
N VAL A 248 -4.05 -17.07 6.36
CA VAL A 248 -2.63 -16.88 6.01
C VAL A 248 -1.78 -18.04 6.51
N HIS A 249 -0.57 -18.20 5.97
CA HIS A 249 0.37 -19.24 6.39
C HIS A 249 0.85 -19.03 7.84
N ASP A 250 1.20 -20.13 8.52
CA ASP A 250 1.75 -20.11 9.87
C ASP A 250 2.90 -19.09 10.00
N GLY A 251 2.82 -18.22 11.00
CA GLY A 251 3.79 -17.15 11.23
C GLY A 251 3.47 -15.82 10.52
N PHE A 252 2.41 -15.77 9.71
CA PHE A 252 1.89 -14.56 9.07
C PHE A 252 0.58 -14.05 9.69
N GLU A 253 0.09 -14.67 10.78
CA GLU A 253 -1.12 -14.21 11.48
C GLU A 253 -0.95 -12.78 12.02
N MET A 254 0.31 -12.37 12.21
CA MET A 254 0.74 -11.00 12.50
C MET A 254 1.60 -10.43 11.35
N ASN A 255 0.98 -10.14 10.21
CA ASN A 255 1.65 -9.67 8.98
C ASN A 255 1.85 -8.15 8.92
N ALA A 256 2.13 -7.50 10.05
CA ALA A 256 2.29 -6.05 10.12
C ALA A 256 3.77 -5.66 10.23
N ARG A 257 4.31 -4.94 9.23
CA ARG A 257 5.67 -4.41 9.29
C ARG A 257 5.81 -3.46 10.50
N PRO A 258 6.96 -3.49 11.21
CA PRO A 258 7.25 -2.52 12.25
C PRO A 258 7.22 -1.08 11.74
N LEU A 259 6.90 -0.14 12.64
CA LEU A 259 6.94 1.29 12.33
C LEU A 259 8.34 1.74 11.87
N GLN A 260 8.35 2.56 10.84
CA GLN A 260 9.53 3.16 10.25
C GLN A 260 9.73 4.59 10.77
N LYS A 261 10.96 5.09 10.64
CA LYS A 261 11.28 6.46 11.06
C LYS A 261 10.61 7.48 10.13
N VAL A 262 10.04 8.55 10.69
CA VAL A 262 9.42 9.63 9.91
C VAL A 262 10.44 10.41 9.09
N ASN A 263 11.68 10.56 9.59
CA ASN A 263 12.82 11.20 8.90
C ASN A 263 12.57 12.64 8.42
N GLY A 264 11.68 13.37 9.08
CA GLY A 264 11.38 14.78 8.77
C GLY A 264 10.55 15.00 7.51
N ARG A 265 9.94 13.94 6.95
CA ARG A 265 9.02 14.07 5.81
C ARG A 265 7.73 14.77 6.23
N ASP A 266 7.13 15.52 5.31
CA ASP A 266 5.85 16.17 5.53
C ASP A 266 4.72 15.15 5.64
N ILE A 267 3.88 15.33 6.66
CA ILE A 267 2.63 14.59 6.84
C ILE A 267 1.53 15.65 6.85
N ASN A 268 0.65 15.57 5.87
CA ASN A 268 -0.47 16.49 5.73
C ASN A 268 -1.74 15.86 6.31
N PHE A 269 -2.62 16.68 6.86
CA PHE A 269 -3.93 16.25 7.33
C PHE A 269 -5.02 17.10 6.67
N PHE A 270 -6.04 16.41 6.15
CA PHE A 270 -7.26 16.99 5.63
C PHE A 270 -8.43 16.66 6.56
N CYS A 271 -9.20 17.67 6.95
CA CYS A 271 -10.46 17.53 7.66
C CYS A 271 -11.48 18.50 7.03
N PRO A 272 -12.67 18.03 6.63
CA PRO A 272 -13.76 18.92 6.23
C PRO A 272 -14.21 19.78 7.44
N ASP A 273 -14.25 21.12 7.27
CA ASP A 273 -14.71 22.20 8.17
C ASP A 273 -14.72 21.99 9.71
N ASP A 274 -14.25 23.00 10.46
CA ASP A 274 -14.01 23.07 11.92
C ASP A 274 -15.11 22.53 12.86
N HIS A 275 -16.37 22.41 12.42
CA HIS A 275 -17.43 21.80 13.22
C HIS A 275 -17.25 20.28 13.44
N HIS A 276 -16.47 19.60 12.58
CA HIS A 276 -16.23 18.15 12.66
C HIS A 276 -15.05 17.74 13.54
N GLU A 277 -14.16 18.67 13.96
CA GLU A 277 -13.08 18.33 14.89
C GLU A 277 -13.62 17.73 16.20
N ARG A 278 -14.77 18.22 16.68
CA ARG A 278 -15.45 17.69 17.87
C ARG A 278 -15.93 16.25 17.71
N TYR A 279 -16.33 15.86 16.49
CA TYR A 279 -16.83 14.51 16.22
C TYR A 279 -15.68 13.50 16.20
N TYR A 280 -14.55 13.85 15.58
CA TYR A 280 -13.37 12.99 15.56
C TYR A 280 -12.65 12.92 16.92
N ALA A 281 -12.61 14.03 17.68
CA ALA A 281 -12.07 14.02 19.04
C ALA A 281 -12.87 13.15 20.04
N ALA A 282 -14.17 12.94 19.78
CA ALA A 282 -15.03 12.09 20.61
C ALA A 282 -14.96 10.59 20.23
N ALA A 283 -14.57 10.25 19.00
CA ALA A 283 -14.47 8.87 18.52
C ALA A 283 -13.17 8.15 18.99
N ASP A 284 -12.22 8.91 19.53
CA ASP A 284 -10.93 8.44 20.04
C ASP A 284 -10.95 8.03 21.53
N GLN A 285 -12.07 8.23 22.24
CA GLN A 285 -12.33 7.68 23.58
C GLN A 285 -12.93 6.27 23.50
#